data_AF-A0A9D8CJI6-F1
#
_entry.id   AF-A0A9D8CJI6-F1
#
_cell.length_a   1.000
_cell.length_b   1.000
_cell.length_c   1.000
_cell.angle_alpha   90.00
_cell.angle_beta   90.00
_cell.angle_gamma   90.00
#
_symmetry.space_group_name_H-M   'P 1'
#
loop_
_entity.id
_entity.type
_entity.pdbx_description
1 polymer ?
#
loop_
_entity_poly.entity_id
_entity_poly.type
_entity_poly.pdbx_seq_one_letter_code
_entity_poly.pdbx_strand_id
1 'polypeptide(L)'
;MSPITYIEAKVGYFMRDFAEPRFDSVTGINYSAALTWNPSEFITVKGEFRRDIEDVVLLNTSSAVITLYRLGLEYEFLDNLLVHVDGAYETTVFNELTRDDTIYLYRNGNRLTVAASASEG
;
A
#
# COMPACT_ATOMS: atom_id res chain seq x y z
N MET A 1 13.31 -11.39 23.47
CA MET A 1 13.67 -11.73 22.07
C MET A 1 14.50 -10.63 21.41
N SER A 2 15.11 -10.91 20.25
CA SER A 2 15.77 -9.91 19.39
C SER A 2 14.76 -9.32 18.39
N PRO A 3 14.84 -8.02 18.05
CA PRO A 3 14.00 -7.42 17.02
C PRO A 3 14.21 -8.11 15.66
N ILE A 4 13.13 -8.29 14.89
CA ILE A 4 13.22 -8.76 13.50
C ILE A 4 12.71 -7.68 12.55
N THR A 5 13.46 -7.48 11.46
CA THR A 5 13.14 -6.52 10.41
C THR A 5 13.21 -7.22 9.07
N TYR A 6 12.15 -7.07 8.28
CA TYR A 6 12.06 -7.55 6.91
C TYR A 6 11.79 -6.37 5.97
N ILE A 7 12.57 -6.29 4.90
CA ILE A 7 12.43 -5.26 3.87
C ILE A 7 12.43 -5.95 2.51
N GLU A 8 11.46 -5.59 1.68
CA GLU A 8 11.40 -5.98 0.28
C GLU A 8 11.34 -4.73 -0.59
N ALA A 9 12.11 -4.71 -1.69
CA ALA A 9 12.09 -3.60 -2.64
C ALA A 9 12.10 -4.15 -4.08
N LYS A 10 11.35 -3.47 -4.96
CA LYS A 10 11.19 -3.79 -6.38
C LYS A 10 11.31 -2.52 -7.20
N VAL A 11 11.88 -2.66 -8.38
CA VAL A 11 11.96 -1.60 -9.40
C VAL A 11 11.76 -2.24 -10.77
N GLY A 12 11.06 -1.54 -11.66
CA GLY A 12 10.78 -1.98 -13.02
C GLY A 12 10.67 -0.79 -13.96
N TYR A 13 10.83 -1.06 -15.25
CA TYR A 13 10.57 -0.11 -16.32
C TYR A 13 9.46 -0.68 -17.21
N PHE A 14 8.58 0.18 -17.71
CA PHE A 14 7.53 -0.23 -18.63
C PHE A 14 7.39 0.77 -19.78
N MET A 15 6.83 0.26 -20.87
CA MET A 15 6.43 1.00 -22.04
C MET A 15 5.09 0.45 -22.51
N ARG A 16 4.17 1.34 -22.89
CA ARG A 16 2.84 1.00 -23.36
C ARG A 16 2.48 1.89 -24.53
N ASP A 17 2.07 1.25 -25.61
CA ASP A 17 1.54 1.90 -26.79
C ASP A 17 0.02 1.73 -26.82
N PHE A 18 -0.69 2.75 -27.32
CA PHE A 18 -2.15 2.73 -27.47
C PHE A 18 -2.53 2.67 -28.95
N ALA A 19 -3.58 1.90 -29.26
CA ALA A 19 -4.08 1.76 -30.63
C ALA A 19 -4.81 3.01 -31.13
N GLU A 20 -5.37 3.81 -30.20
CA GLU A 20 -6.10 5.03 -30.50
C GLU A 20 -5.11 6.20 -30.66
N PRO A 21 -5.05 6.88 -31.82
CA PRO A 21 -4.04 7.91 -32.11
C PRO A 21 -4.10 9.16 -31.22
N ARG A 22 -5.20 9.36 -30.48
CA ARG A 22 -5.36 10.50 -29.58
C ARG A 22 -4.61 10.32 -28.24
N PHE A 23 -4.08 9.13 -27.97
CA PHE A 23 -3.33 8.81 -26.76
C PHE A 23 -1.86 8.58 -27.10
N ASP A 24 -0.97 9.27 -26.39
CA ASP A 24 0.46 9.10 -26.56
C ASP A 24 0.94 7.80 -25.89
N SER A 25 2.04 7.23 -26.39
CA SER A 25 2.71 6.10 -25.72
C SER A 25 3.20 6.53 -24.33
N VAL A 26 2.94 5.71 -23.32
CA VAL A 26 3.33 5.98 -21.94
C VAL A 26 4.49 5.08 -21.56
N THR A 27 5.55 5.69 -21.04
CA THR A 27 6.71 4.97 -20.49
C THR A 27 7.02 5.46 -19.10
N GLY A 28 7.62 4.60 -18.28
CA GLY A 28 7.95 5.00 -16.92
C GLY A 28 8.65 3.95 -16.09
N ILE A 29 9.01 4.38 -14.89
CA ILE A 29 9.60 3.53 -13.85
C ILE A 29 8.51 3.24 -12.81
N ASN A 30 8.33 1.95 -12.51
CA ASN A 30 7.54 1.45 -11.39
C ASN A 30 8.49 1.07 -10.26
N TYR A 31 8.09 1.30 -9.01
CA TYR A 31 8.83 0.80 -7.87
C TYR A 31 7.90 0.57 -6.67
N SER A 32 8.31 -0.34 -5.80
CA SER A 32 7.63 -0.59 -4.53
C SER A 32 8.64 -0.99 -3.46
N ALA A 33 8.40 -0.59 -2.22
CA ALA A 33 9.12 -1.04 -1.05
C ALA A 33 8.13 -1.35 0.07
N ALA A 34 8.37 -2.44 0.78
CA ALA A 34 7.61 -2.83 1.96
C ALA A 34 8.57 -3.10 3.13
N LEU A 35 8.16 -2.66 4.32
CA LEU A 35 8.87 -2.84 5.58
C LEU A 35 7.93 -3.52 6.57
N THR A 36 8.43 -4.56 7.24
CA THR A 36 7.84 -5.07 8.48
C THR A 36 8.91 -5.06 9.55
N TRP A 37 8.63 -4.38 10.66
CA TRP A 37 9.55 -4.28 11.79
C TRP A 37 8.82 -4.65 13.07
N ASN A 38 9.36 -5.65 13.77
CA ASN A 38 8.87 -6.06 15.09
C ASN A 38 9.92 -5.67 16.14
N PRO A 39 9.84 -4.45 16.70
CA PRO A 39 10.75 -4.00 17.75
C PRO A 39 10.60 -4.80 19.06
N SER A 40 9.41 -5.39 19.29
CA SER A 40 9.11 -6.27 20.41
C SER A 40 8.14 -7.37 19.96
N GLU A 41 7.78 -8.27 20.87
CA GLU A 41 6.81 -9.35 20.62
C GLU A 41 5.38 -8.81 20.42
N PHE A 42 5.09 -7.61 20.95
CA PHE A 42 3.74 -7.03 20.96
C PHE A 42 3.57 -5.88 19.98
N ILE A 43 4.63 -5.45 19.29
CA ILE A 43 4.58 -4.30 18.38
C ILE A 43 5.00 -4.75 17.00
N THR A 44 4.16 -4.46 16.00
CA THR A 44 4.51 -4.60 14.59
C THR A 44 4.31 -3.25 13.89
N VAL A 45 5.36 -2.77 13.23
CA VAL A 45 5.33 -1.59 12.37
C VAL A 45 5.37 -2.06 10.91
N LYS A 46 4.43 -1.57 10.09
CA LYS A 46 4.37 -1.85 8.66
C LYS A 46 4.50 -0.56 7.87
N GLY A 47 5.44 -0.53 6.93
CA GLY A 47 5.62 0.58 6.00
C GLY A 47 5.44 0.09 4.56
N GLU A 48 4.80 0.90 3.74
CA GLU A 48 4.63 0.66 2.31
C GLU A 48 4.88 1.96 1.56
N PHE A 49 5.70 1.87 0.51
CA PHE A 49 5.91 2.94 -0.44
C PHE A 49 5.83 2.35 -1.83
N ARG A 50 4.95 2.85 -2.69
CA ARG A 50 4.85 2.34 -4.06
C ARG A 50 4.50 3.46 -5.03
N ARG A 51 4.96 3.28 -6.25
CA ARG A 51 4.54 4.06 -7.40
C ARG A 51 4.13 3.13 -8.52
N ASP A 52 2.86 3.20 -8.88
CA ASP A 52 2.22 2.39 -9.89
C ASP A 52 1.71 3.25 -11.06
N ILE A 53 1.56 2.65 -12.22
CA ILE A 53 0.91 3.27 -13.38
C ILE A 53 -0.23 2.35 -13.80
N GLU A 54 -1.44 2.89 -13.75
CA GLU A 54 -2.69 2.17 -13.99
C GLU A 54 -3.41 2.71 -15.22
N ASP A 55 -4.12 1.84 -15.94
CA ASP A 55 -5.01 2.28 -17.02
C ASP A 55 -6.30 2.83 -16.42
N VAL A 56 -6.74 3.98 -16.93
CA VAL A 56 -8.00 4.59 -16.51
C VAL A 56 -8.95 4.71 -17.69
N VAL A 57 -10.24 4.43 -17.46
CA VAL A 57 -11.29 4.57 -18.47
C VAL A 57 -12.03 5.89 -18.27
N LEU A 58 -11.30 7.00 -18.42
CA LEU A 58 -11.81 8.37 -18.29
C LEU A 58 -11.72 9.05 -19.66
N LEU A 59 -12.67 9.94 -19.97
CA LEU A 59 -12.67 10.64 -21.25
C LEU A 59 -11.40 11.51 -21.36
N ASN A 60 -10.62 11.32 -22.44
CA ASN A 60 -9.35 12.01 -22.72
C ASN A 60 -8.18 11.70 -21.78
N THR A 61 -8.17 10.53 -21.12
CA THR A 61 -6.97 10.06 -20.42
C THR A 61 -6.85 8.55 -20.57
N SER A 62 -5.63 8.09 -20.80
CA SER A 62 -5.31 6.68 -21.05
C SER A 62 -4.83 5.97 -19.79
N SER A 63 -4.24 6.73 -18.87
CA SER A 63 -3.52 6.18 -17.71
C SER A 63 -3.33 7.22 -16.60
N ALA A 64 -3.03 6.73 -15.40
CA ALA A 64 -2.71 7.56 -14.25
C ALA A 64 -1.50 7.02 -13.49
N VAL A 65 -0.70 7.91 -12.94
CA VAL A 65 0.43 7.61 -12.06
C VAL A 65 -0.02 7.75 -10.62
N ILE A 66 -0.01 6.65 -9.87
CA ILE A 66 -0.41 6.60 -8.47
C ILE A 66 0.85 6.46 -7.61
N THR A 67 1.01 7.33 -6.63
CA THR A 67 2.08 7.23 -5.62
C THR A 67 1.44 7.11 -4.24
N LEU A 68 1.79 6.06 -3.51
CA LEU A 68 1.24 5.74 -2.19
C LEU A 68 2.37 5.63 -1.16
N TYR A 69 2.13 6.26 0.00
CA TYR A 69 2.89 6.08 1.22
C TYR A 69 1.93 5.62 2.30
N ARG A 70 2.18 4.48 2.95
CA ARG A 70 1.40 4.00 4.08
C ARG A 70 2.31 3.63 5.24
N LEU A 71 1.86 3.97 6.44
CA LEU A 71 2.48 3.57 7.70
C LEU A 71 1.39 3.02 8.63
N GLY A 72 1.67 1.86 9.21
CA GLY A 72 0.78 1.19 10.15
C GLY A 72 1.51 0.73 11.39
N LEU A 73 0.80 0.74 12.51
CA LEU A 73 1.22 0.22 13.80
C LEU A 73 0.18 -0.80 14.28
N GLU A 74 0.64 -1.96 14.69
CA GLU A 74 -0.15 -2.98 15.37
C GLU A 74 0.42 -3.17 16.78
N TYR A 75 -0.46 -3.24 17.77
CA TYR A 75 -0.10 -3.54 19.14
C TYR A 75 -0.95 -4.70 19.69
N GLU A 76 -0.28 -5.68 20.27
CA GLU A 76 -0.89 -6.80 20.99
C GLU A 76 -1.06 -6.42 22.46
N PHE A 77 -2.29 -6.07 22.83
CA PHE A 77 -2.63 -5.72 24.21
C PHE A 77 -2.73 -6.94 25.12
N LEU A 78 -3.20 -8.05 24.55
CA LEU A 78 -3.37 -9.37 25.18
C LEU A 78 -3.16 -10.42 24.09
N ASP A 79 -2.85 -11.67 24.47
CA ASP A 79 -2.68 -12.81 23.55
C ASP A 79 -3.86 -13.04 22.58
N ASN A 80 -5.01 -12.44 22.87
CA ASN A 80 -6.22 -12.49 22.06
C ASN A 80 -6.70 -11.13 21.52
N LEU A 81 -6.05 -10.01 21.85
CA LEU A 81 -6.49 -8.67 21.48
C LEU A 81 -5.40 -7.87 20.77
N LEU A 82 -5.65 -7.60 19.49
CA LEU A 82 -4.81 -6.75 18.66
C LEU A 82 -5.53 -5.44 18.32
N VAL A 83 -4.80 -4.35 18.38
CA VAL A 83 -5.25 -3.02 17.94
C VAL A 83 -4.35 -2.55 16.83
N HIS A 84 -4.95 -1.93 15.83
CA HIS A 84 -4.27 -1.45 14.65
C HIS A 84 -4.66 -0.01 14.32
N VAL A 85 -3.66 0.77 13.95
CA VAL A 85 -3.80 2.12 13.41
C VAL A 85 -2.95 2.22 12.15
N ASP A 86 -3.54 2.71 11.06
CA ASP A 86 -2.81 3.02 9.84
C ASP A 86 -3.21 4.37 9.22
N GLY A 87 -2.23 5.00 8.59
CA GLY A 87 -2.38 6.20 7.80
C GLY A 87 -1.75 6.00 6.43
N ALA A 88 -2.40 6.54 5.40
CA ALA A 88 -1.89 6.54 4.05
C ALA A 88 -2.09 7.89 3.36
N TYR A 89 -1.13 8.21 2.51
CA TYR A 89 -1.11 9.38 1.64
C TYR A 89 -0.95 8.90 0.20
N GLU A 90 -1.89 9.24 -0.65
CA GLU A 90 -1.91 8.84 -2.06
C GLU A 90 -2.06 10.06 -2.96
N THR A 91 -1.26 10.11 -4.03
CA THR A 91 -1.39 11.11 -5.10
C THR A 91 -1.60 10.41 -6.43
N THR A 92 -2.55 10.89 -7.22
CA THR A 92 -2.85 10.39 -8.56
C THR A 92 -2.68 11.50 -9.57
N VAL A 93 -1.78 11.32 -10.54
CA VAL A 93 -1.56 12.24 -11.66
C VAL A 93 -2.12 11.60 -12.91
N PHE A 94 -3.09 12.25 -13.58
CA PHE A 94 -3.69 11.72 -14.80
C PHE A 94 -2.88 12.13 -16.02
N ASN A 95 -2.50 11.17 -16.86
CA ASN A 95 -1.83 11.49 -18.12
C ASN A 95 -2.83 12.14 -19.09
N GLU A 96 -2.34 12.97 -20.02
CA GLU A 96 -3.13 13.77 -20.97
C GLU A 96 -4.04 14.87 -20.36
N LEU A 97 -4.18 14.93 -19.03
CA LEU A 97 -4.98 15.94 -18.33
C LEU A 97 -4.10 16.77 -17.39
N THR A 98 -4.38 18.07 -17.27
CA THR A 98 -3.81 18.88 -16.19
C THR A 98 -4.64 18.68 -14.91
N ARG A 99 -4.59 17.46 -14.36
CA ARG A 99 -5.33 17.10 -13.15
C ARG A 99 -4.47 16.21 -12.26
N ASP A 100 -4.34 16.66 -11.02
CA ASP A 100 -3.73 15.91 -9.92
C ASP A 100 -4.75 15.79 -8.79
N ASP A 101 -4.93 14.59 -8.28
CA ASP A 101 -5.79 14.29 -7.15
C ASP A 101 -4.94 13.81 -5.96
N THR A 102 -5.28 14.27 -4.77
CA THR A 102 -4.60 13.87 -3.51
C THR A 102 -5.62 13.33 -2.52
N ILE A 103 -5.31 12.17 -1.94
CA ILE A 103 -6.17 11.47 -0.99
C ILE A 103 -5.37 11.19 0.30
N TYR A 104 -5.97 11.52 1.44
CA TYR A 104 -5.49 11.13 2.76
C TYR A 104 -6.45 10.08 3.34
N LEU A 105 -5.90 8.95 3.75
CA LEU A 105 -6.65 7.85 4.35
C LEU A 105 -6.14 7.63 5.77
N TYR A 106 -7.07 7.59 6.71
CA TYR A 106 -6.79 7.20 8.09
C TYR A 106 -7.74 6.07 8.47
N ARG A 107 -7.21 5.00 9.05
CA ARG A 107 -7.99 3.84 9.47
C ARG A 107 -7.52 3.37 10.85
N ASN A 108 -8.50 3.02 11.67
CA ASN A 108 -8.30 2.46 13.00
C ASN A 108 -9.17 1.21 13.11
N GLY A 109 -8.68 0.15 13.76
CA GLY A 109 -9.42 -1.09 13.90
C GLY A 109 -8.93 -1.94 15.07
N ASN A 110 -9.85 -2.73 15.63
CA ASN A 110 -9.57 -3.68 16.71
C ASN A 110 -9.95 -5.09 16.25
N ARG A 111 -9.14 -6.09 16.58
CA ARG A 111 -9.42 -7.50 16.28
C ARG A 111 -9.25 -8.34 17.54
N LEU A 112 -10.33 -9.05 17.91
CA LEU A 112 -10.35 -10.04 18.99
C LEU A 112 -10.31 -11.45 18.38
N THR A 113 -9.38 -12.29 18.82
CA THR A 113 -9.27 -13.68 18.40
C THR A 113 -9.78 -14.59 19.53
N VAL A 114 -10.89 -15.29 19.31
CA VAL A 114 -11.38 -16.29 20.28
C VAL A 114 -10.88 -17.66 19.84
N ALA A 115 -9.89 -18.22 20.54
CA ALA A 115 -9.49 -19.61 20.37
C ALA A 115 -10.37 -20.49 21.25
N ALA A 116 -11.27 -21.28 20.65
CA ALA A 116 -11.99 -22.33 21.37
C ALA A 116 -11.07 -23.56 21.46
N SER A 117 -10.57 -23.90 22.66
CA SER A 117 -9.99 -25.21 22.90
C SER A 117 -11.13 -26.21 23.08
N ALA A 118 -11.28 -27.15 22.14
CA ALA A 118 -12.07 -28.34 22.39
C ALA A 118 -11.29 -29.20 23.39
N SER A 119 -11.82 -29.36 24.61
CA SER A 119 -11.36 -30.39 25.53
C SER A 119 -11.83 -31.74 24.98
N GLU A 120 -10.92 -32.54 24.43
CA GLU A 120 -11.18 -33.98 24.27
C GLU A 120 -11.19 -34.60 25.67
N GLY A 121 -12.33 -35.24 26.01
CA GLY A 121 -12.52 -36.00 27.25
C GLY A 121 -12.20 -37.47 27.08
#